data_AF-A0A952H385-F1
#
_entry.id   AF-A0A952H385-F1
#
_cell.length_a   1.000
_cell.length_b   1.000
_cell.length_c   1.000
_cell.angle_alpha   90.00
_cell.angle_beta   90.00
_cell.angle_gamma   90.00
#
_symmetry.space_group_name_H-M   'P 1'
#
loop_
_entity.id
_entity.type
_entity.pdbx_description
1 polymer ?
#
loop_
_entity_poly.entity_id
_entity_poly.type
_entity_poly.pdbx_seq_one_letter_code
_entity_poly.pdbx_strand_id
1 'polypeptide(L)'
;MVDRPAPHMPPKRSLAVLIILATLGAGAQALEPNPKLREIAAADQQDRAGPTSGIDYTQLAGRDAERRIQVRRLLEQGEVRVAEDYFYAALVFQHGETVEDFKLAFSLISIAAALRPERPGPKAAACSAWDRLLLRSGKPQWYGTQFERSAKTGNMELSAVDESAVTDEDRKACGLPTLQESRDGAGQFK
;
A
#
# COMPACT_ATOMS: atom_id res chain seq x y z
N MET A 1 68.32 3.75 71.38
CA MET A 1 68.64 2.44 70.79
C MET A 1 67.69 2.25 69.61
N VAL A 2 68.23 2.56 68.42
CA VAL A 2 67.70 2.40 67.04
C VAL A 2 66.24 2.79 66.78
N ASP A 3 66.08 4.02 66.29
CA ASP A 3 64.90 4.54 65.60
C ASP A 3 64.73 3.79 64.27
N ARG A 4 63.58 3.14 64.04
CA ARG A 4 63.28 2.41 62.79
C ARG A 4 62.47 3.35 61.89
N PRO A 5 62.93 3.71 60.68
CA PRO A 5 62.13 4.54 59.80
C PRO A 5 60.92 3.77 59.28
N ALA A 6 59.76 4.45 59.27
CA ALA A 6 58.53 3.92 58.71
C ALA A 6 58.64 3.68 57.18
N PRO A 7 57.96 2.68 56.62
CA PRO A 7 58.05 2.38 55.20
C PRO A 7 57.41 3.48 54.35
N HIS A 8 58.12 3.90 53.30
CA HIS A 8 57.65 4.86 52.30
C HIS A 8 56.53 4.23 51.46
N MET A 9 55.31 4.79 51.53
CA MET A 9 54.23 4.46 50.60
C MET A 9 54.38 5.30 49.32
N PRO A 10 54.30 4.73 48.11
CA PRO A 10 54.25 5.52 46.89
C PRO A 10 52.88 6.20 46.74
N PRO A 11 52.80 7.38 46.09
CA PRO A 11 51.54 8.11 45.93
C PRO A 11 50.57 7.31 45.05
N LYS A 12 49.33 7.17 45.52
CA LYS A 12 48.24 6.59 44.72
C LYS A 12 47.94 7.53 43.56
N ARG A 13 48.34 7.14 42.34
CA ARG A 13 47.90 7.82 41.12
C ARG A 13 46.45 7.41 40.85
N SER A 14 45.52 8.26 41.25
CA SER A 14 44.12 8.12 40.84
C SER A 14 44.00 8.48 39.37
N LEU A 15 43.93 7.46 38.52
CA LEU A 15 43.59 7.63 37.10
C LEU A 15 42.08 7.88 37.03
N ALA A 16 41.67 9.14 36.89
CA ALA A 16 40.29 9.48 36.59
C ALA A 16 40.01 9.06 35.14
N VAL A 17 39.37 7.91 34.96
CA VAL A 17 38.86 7.47 33.65
C VAL A 17 37.54 8.22 33.41
N LEU A 18 37.60 9.24 32.57
CA LEU A 18 36.40 9.88 32.04
C LEU A 18 35.82 8.98 30.94
N ILE A 19 34.84 8.15 31.28
CA ILE A 19 34.05 7.43 30.28
C ILE A 19 33.04 8.42 29.71
N ILE A 20 33.36 9.06 28.58
CA ILE A 20 32.37 9.76 27.79
C ILE A 20 31.59 8.71 27.03
N LEU A 21 30.44 8.30 27.57
CA LEU A 21 29.48 7.46 26.89
C LEU A 21 28.75 8.32 25.85
N ALA A 22 29.35 8.48 24.67
CA ALA A 22 28.67 9.10 23.53
C ALA A 22 27.57 8.13 23.06
N THR A 23 26.35 8.33 23.56
CA THR A 23 25.16 7.72 22.96
C THR A 23 24.93 8.36 21.60
N LEU A 24 25.58 7.82 20.57
CA LEU A 24 25.15 8.01 19.19
C LEU A 24 23.83 7.26 19.02
N GLY A 25 22.76 7.83 19.55
CA GLY A 25 21.42 7.55 19.11
C GLY A 25 21.27 8.16 17.72
N ALA A 26 21.89 7.54 16.71
CA ALA A 26 21.47 7.75 15.33
C ALA A 26 20.10 7.08 15.19
N GLY A 27 19.06 7.76 15.70
CA GLY A 27 17.70 7.40 15.38
C GLY A 27 17.60 7.47 13.87
N ALA A 28 17.41 6.32 13.21
CA ALA A 28 17.03 6.28 11.81
C ALA A 28 15.76 7.10 11.70
N GLN A 29 15.89 8.34 11.22
CA GLN A 29 14.74 9.20 11.01
C GLN A 29 13.87 8.48 9.98
N ALA A 30 12.62 8.19 10.35
CA ALA A 30 11.69 7.53 9.45
C ALA A 30 11.65 8.34 8.14
N LEU A 31 11.81 7.65 7.01
CA LEU A 31 11.70 8.31 5.73
C LEU A 31 10.26 8.84 5.59
N GLU A 32 10.14 10.13 5.29
CA GLU A 32 8.85 10.74 5.03
C GLU A 32 8.31 10.28 3.66
N PRO A 33 6.99 10.06 3.52
CA PRO A 33 6.38 9.72 2.24
C PRO A 33 6.67 10.78 1.18
N ASN A 34 6.86 10.34 -0.06
CA ASN A 34 7.10 11.22 -1.18
C ASN A 34 5.84 12.09 -1.45
N PRO A 35 5.93 13.43 -1.29
CA PRO A 35 4.77 14.30 -1.43
C PRO A 35 4.17 14.28 -2.83
N LYS A 36 4.97 13.99 -3.87
CA LYS A 36 4.49 13.93 -5.25
C LYS A 36 3.59 12.70 -5.48
N LEU A 37 3.93 11.55 -4.90
CA LEU A 37 3.07 10.36 -4.98
C LEU A 37 1.72 10.61 -4.31
N ARG A 38 1.72 11.27 -3.15
CA ARG A 38 0.49 11.68 -2.46
C ARG A 38 -0.37 12.60 -3.34
N GLU A 39 0.23 13.61 -3.96
CA GLU A 39 -0.46 14.54 -4.86
C GLU A 39 -1.08 13.82 -6.06
N ILE A 40 -0.32 12.95 -6.73
CA ILE A 40 -0.78 12.17 -7.88
C ILE A 40 -1.97 11.28 -7.48
N ALA A 41 -1.86 10.55 -6.37
CA ALA A 41 -2.93 9.68 -5.89
C ALA A 41 -4.17 10.48 -5.45
N ALA A 42 -3.98 11.62 -4.79
CA ALA A 42 -5.10 12.48 -4.41
C ALA A 42 -5.85 12.99 -5.64
N ALA A 43 -5.15 13.43 -6.68
CA ALA A 43 -5.75 13.85 -7.94
C ALA A 43 -6.47 12.70 -8.67
N ASP A 44 -5.89 11.49 -8.65
CA ASP A 44 -6.52 10.27 -9.20
C ASP A 44 -7.87 9.97 -8.53
N GLN A 45 -7.92 10.04 -7.20
CA GLN A 45 -9.16 9.79 -6.45
C GLN A 45 -10.15 10.95 -6.61
N GLN A 46 -9.67 12.19 -6.67
CA GLN A 46 -10.52 13.38 -6.83
C GLN A 46 -11.29 13.38 -8.16
N ASP A 47 -10.70 12.87 -9.24
CA ASP A 47 -11.38 12.75 -10.53
C ASP A 47 -12.57 11.78 -10.50
N ARG A 48 -12.64 10.95 -9.46
CA ARG A 48 -13.70 9.97 -9.20
C ARG A 48 -14.57 10.38 -8.00
N ALA A 49 -14.34 11.55 -7.42
CA ALA A 49 -15.12 12.06 -6.30
C ALA A 49 -16.43 12.67 -6.81
N GLY A 50 -17.49 11.85 -6.89
CA GLY A 50 -18.82 12.31 -7.28
C GLY A 50 -19.66 11.21 -7.92
N PRO A 51 -20.87 11.56 -8.42
CA PRO A 51 -21.71 10.62 -9.16
C PRO A 51 -21.01 10.14 -10.44
N THR A 52 -21.05 8.83 -10.69
CA THR A 52 -20.40 8.20 -11.85
C THR A 52 -20.94 8.70 -13.20
N SER A 53 -22.15 9.26 -13.22
CA SER A 53 -22.81 9.85 -14.40
C SER A 53 -22.20 11.19 -14.84
N GLY A 54 -21.47 11.88 -13.95
CA GLY A 54 -20.81 13.16 -14.24
C GLY A 54 -19.37 13.02 -14.73
N ILE A 55 -18.84 11.80 -14.83
CA ILE A 55 -17.45 11.55 -15.16
C ILE A 55 -17.26 11.52 -16.69
N ASP A 56 -16.39 12.39 -17.21
CA ASP A 56 -15.86 12.26 -18.57
C ASP A 56 -14.78 11.17 -18.59
N TYR A 57 -15.18 9.95 -18.97
CA TYR A 57 -14.29 8.79 -19.00
C TYR A 57 -13.16 8.92 -20.03
N THR A 58 -13.34 9.70 -21.10
CA THR A 58 -12.28 9.92 -22.10
C THR A 58 -11.19 10.78 -21.49
N GLN A 59 -11.58 11.88 -20.85
CA GLN A 59 -10.65 12.77 -20.18
C GLN A 59 -9.98 12.07 -18.98
N LEU A 60 -10.74 11.30 -18.20
CA LEU A 60 -10.22 10.52 -17.08
C LEU A 60 -9.15 9.53 -17.53
N ALA A 61 -9.41 8.75 -18.58
CA ALA A 61 -8.44 7.78 -19.10
C ALA A 61 -7.12 8.45 -19.54
N GLY A 62 -7.19 9.62 -20.17
CA GLY A 62 -6.00 10.42 -20.51
C GLY A 62 -5.18 10.81 -19.28
N ARG A 63 -5.84 11.32 -18.23
CA ARG A 63 -5.17 11.69 -16.98
C ARG A 63 -4.58 10.47 -16.26
N ASP A 64 -5.28 9.35 -16.24
CA ASP A 64 -4.77 8.12 -15.62
C ASP A 64 -3.50 7.63 -16.32
N ALA A 65 -3.47 7.67 -17.66
CA ALA A 65 -2.28 7.32 -18.43
C ALA A 65 -1.08 8.23 -18.10
N GLU A 66 -1.30 9.54 -18.01
CA GLU A 66 -0.27 10.51 -17.61
C GLU A 66 0.26 10.24 -16.19
N ARG A 67 -0.64 9.94 -15.23
CA ARG A 67 -0.25 9.60 -13.85
C ARG A 67 0.57 8.32 -13.80
N ARG A 68 0.20 7.28 -14.55
CA ARG A 68 0.99 6.03 -14.65
C ARG A 68 2.41 6.29 -15.15
N ILE A 69 2.58 7.19 -16.12
CA ILE A 69 3.92 7.59 -16.61
C ILE A 69 4.73 8.29 -15.50
N GLN A 70 4.11 9.21 -14.75
CA GLN A 70 4.78 9.92 -13.65
C GLN A 70 5.20 8.97 -12.52
N VAL A 71 4.29 8.09 -12.08
CA VAL A 71 4.59 7.11 -11.02
C VAL A 71 5.65 6.12 -11.46
N ARG A 72 5.64 5.67 -12.73
CA ARG A 72 6.68 4.78 -13.27
C ARG A 72 8.07 5.41 -13.19
N ARG A 73 8.20 6.70 -13.52
CA ARG A 73 9.48 7.43 -13.37
C ARG A 73 9.94 7.47 -11.92
N LEU A 74 9.04 7.71 -10.98
CA LEU A 74 9.37 7.72 -9.54
C LEU A 74 9.80 6.32 -9.05
N LEU A 75 9.18 5.25 -9.54
CA LEU A 75 9.63 3.88 -9.29
C LEU A 75 11.05 3.64 -9.82
N GLU A 76 11.32 4.02 -11.08
CA GLU A 76 12.63 3.86 -11.73
C GLU A 76 13.74 4.68 -11.04
N GLN A 77 13.39 5.82 -10.45
CA GLN A 77 14.30 6.68 -9.69
C GLN A 77 14.53 6.18 -8.25
N GLY A 78 13.83 5.14 -7.80
CA GLY A 78 13.93 4.65 -6.43
C GLY A 78 13.24 5.56 -5.40
N GLU A 79 12.26 6.37 -5.83
CA GLU A 79 11.56 7.34 -4.98
C GLU A 79 10.35 6.75 -4.24
N VAL A 80 9.99 5.50 -4.51
CA VAL A 80 8.94 4.74 -3.79
C VAL A 80 9.61 3.91 -2.70
N ARG A 81 9.59 4.38 -1.45
CA ARG A 81 10.48 3.89 -0.39
C ARG A 81 9.78 3.45 0.88
N VAL A 82 8.63 4.03 1.20
CA VAL A 82 7.85 3.69 2.40
C VAL A 82 6.46 3.20 2.06
N ALA A 83 5.77 2.61 3.04
CA ALA A 83 4.47 1.97 2.84
C ALA A 83 3.44 2.88 2.16
N GLU A 84 3.40 4.15 2.55
CA GLU A 84 2.56 5.17 1.95
C GLU A 84 2.87 5.38 0.45
N ASP A 85 4.14 5.38 0.06
CA ASP A 85 4.53 5.53 -1.34
C ASP A 85 4.04 4.36 -2.18
N TYR A 86 4.24 3.14 -1.68
CA TYR A 86 3.76 1.91 -2.33
C TYR A 86 2.25 1.91 -2.46
N PHE A 87 1.53 2.36 -1.41
CA PHE A 87 0.09 2.48 -1.43
C PHE A 87 -0.38 3.48 -2.49
N TYR A 88 0.18 4.70 -2.52
CA TYR A 88 -0.18 5.73 -3.49
C TYR A 88 0.14 5.32 -4.93
N ALA A 89 1.30 4.69 -5.15
CA ALA A 89 1.65 4.16 -6.46
C ALA A 89 0.67 3.06 -6.90
N ALA A 90 0.28 2.16 -5.99
CA ALA A 90 -0.67 1.11 -6.29
C ALA A 90 -2.06 1.64 -6.68
N LEU A 91 -2.56 2.68 -6.00
CA LEU A 91 -3.84 3.31 -6.34
C LEU A 91 -3.88 3.80 -7.78
N VAL A 92 -2.77 4.32 -8.30
CA VAL A 92 -2.69 4.77 -9.70
C VAL A 92 -2.71 3.58 -10.67
N PHE A 93 -1.96 2.52 -10.36
CA PHE A 93 -1.91 1.33 -11.23
C PHE A 93 -3.17 0.45 -11.15
N GLN A 94 -3.97 0.54 -10.09
CA GLN A 94 -5.26 -0.17 -10.02
C GLN A 94 -6.27 0.34 -11.07
N HIS A 95 -6.02 1.52 -11.65
CA HIS A 95 -6.76 2.11 -12.77
C HIS A 95 -6.01 1.95 -14.10
N GLY A 96 -5.08 0.99 -14.17
CA GLY A 96 -4.39 0.61 -15.39
C GLY A 96 -5.28 -0.11 -16.40
N GLU A 97 -4.66 -0.43 -17.53
CA GLU A 97 -5.35 -1.01 -18.68
C GLU A 97 -4.68 -2.31 -19.14
N THR A 98 -3.64 -2.77 -18.48
CA THR A 98 -2.92 -3.97 -18.89
C THR A 98 -2.84 -4.97 -17.76
N VAL A 99 -2.61 -6.25 -18.11
CA VAL A 99 -2.31 -7.28 -17.11
C VAL A 99 -1.09 -6.85 -16.29
N GLU A 100 -0.10 -6.21 -16.92
CA GLU A 100 1.12 -5.71 -16.31
C GLU A 100 0.84 -4.59 -15.31
N ASP A 101 -0.08 -3.67 -15.61
CA ASP A 101 -0.49 -2.63 -14.66
C ASP A 101 -1.13 -3.24 -13.42
N PHE A 102 -2.06 -4.19 -13.57
CA PHE A 102 -2.71 -4.83 -12.42
C PHE A 102 -1.75 -5.71 -11.62
N LYS A 103 -0.80 -6.40 -12.27
CA LYS A 103 0.30 -7.11 -11.57
C LYS A 103 1.13 -6.15 -10.74
N LEU A 104 1.49 -4.98 -11.31
CA LEU A 104 2.25 -3.97 -10.60
C LEU A 104 1.45 -3.39 -9.44
N ALA A 105 0.17 -3.06 -9.64
CA ALA A 105 -0.73 -2.58 -8.59
C ALA A 105 -0.78 -3.57 -7.42
N PHE A 106 -1.05 -4.86 -7.71
CA PHE A 106 -1.09 -5.93 -6.72
C PHE A 106 0.23 -6.08 -5.96
N SER A 107 1.36 -5.98 -6.67
CA SER A 107 2.69 -6.10 -6.04
C SER A 107 2.96 -4.94 -5.09
N LEU A 108 2.72 -3.70 -5.52
CA LEU A 108 2.93 -2.50 -4.73
C LEU A 108 2.03 -2.47 -3.48
N ILE A 109 0.74 -2.77 -3.64
CA ILE A 109 -0.18 -2.76 -2.51
C ILE A 109 0.11 -3.88 -1.51
N SER A 110 0.59 -5.04 -1.97
CA SER A 110 1.03 -6.13 -1.09
C SER A 110 2.23 -5.72 -0.24
N ILE A 111 3.19 -4.99 -0.82
CA ILE A 111 4.31 -4.41 -0.07
C ILE A 111 3.79 -3.41 0.98
N ALA A 112 2.89 -2.50 0.59
CA ALA A 112 2.30 -1.54 1.52
C ALA A 112 1.59 -2.23 2.70
N ALA A 113 0.81 -3.28 2.43
CA ALA A 113 0.12 -4.06 3.45
C ALA A 113 1.09 -4.81 4.38
N ALA A 114 2.17 -5.36 3.84
CA ALA A 114 3.20 -6.04 4.63
C ALA A 114 3.97 -5.08 5.54
N LEU A 115 4.24 -3.85 5.07
CA LEU A 115 4.95 -2.84 5.85
C LEU A 115 4.07 -2.22 6.96
N ARG A 116 2.74 -2.20 6.78
CA ARG A 116 1.77 -1.58 7.71
C ARG A 116 0.55 -2.49 7.94
N PRO A 117 0.73 -3.67 8.53
CA PRO A 117 -0.34 -4.66 8.69
C PRO A 117 -1.48 -4.20 9.60
N GLU A 118 -1.24 -3.21 10.45
CA GLU A 118 -2.24 -2.60 11.31
C GLU A 118 -3.22 -1.67 10.57
N ARG A 119 -2.90 -1.29 9.31
CA ARG A 119 -3.80 -0.51 8.46
C ARG A 119 -4.65 -1.44 7.60
N PRO A 120 -5.99 -1.44 7.75
CA PRO A 120 -6.85 -2.37 7.02
C PRO A 120 -6.98 -2.05 5.51
N GLY A 121 -6.87 -0.77 5.13
CA GLY A 121 -7.07 -0.31 3.75
C GLY A 121 -6.19 -1.01 2.70
N PRO A 122 -4.86 -1.06 2.88
CA PRO A 122 -3.96 -1.78 1.96
C PRO A 122 -4.32 -3.25 1.75
N LYS A 123 -4.77 -3.96 2.80
CA LYS A 123 -5.15 -5.38 2.67
C LYS A 123 -6.40 -5.55 1.78
N ALA A 124 -7.43 -4.74 2.01
CA ALA A 124 -8.63 -4.74 1.16
C ALA A 124 -8.29 -4.42 -0.30
N ALA A 125 -7.45 -3.40 -0.51
CA ALA A 125 -6.99 -3.00 -1.84
C ALA A 125 -6.15 -4.09 -2.52
N ALA A 126 -5.36 -4.88 -1.78
CA ALA A 126 -4.63 -6.03 -2.34
C ALA A 126 -5.56 -7.12 -2.86
N CYS A 127 -6.59 -7.50 -2.10
CA CYS A 127 -7.58 -8.49 -2.53
C CYS A 127 -8.36 -7.98 -3.75
N SER A 128 -8.66 -6.68 -3.81
CA SER A 128 -9.33 -6.06 -4.96
C SER A 128 -8.42 -5.92 -6.21
N ALA A 129 -7.12 -5.68 -6.03
CA ALA A 129 -6.15 -5.65 -7.12
C ALA A 129 -5.93 -7.05 -7.71
N TRP A 130 -5.96 -8.10 -6.87
CA TRP A 130 -5.92 -9.49 -7.31
C TRP A 130 -7.12 -9.85 -8.19
N ASP A 131 -8.33 -9.48 -7.78
CA ASP A 131 -9.54 -9.71 -8.57
C ASP A 131 -9.48 -9.01 -9.94
N ARG A 132 -9.00 -7.75 -9.99
CA ARG A 132 -8.76 -7.03 -11.26
C ARG A 132 -7.77 -7.76 -12.16
N LEU A 133 -6.67 -8.25 -11.59
CA LEU A 133 -5.66 -9.01 -12.33
C LEU A 133 -6.25 -10.31 -12.92
N LEU A 134 -7.02 -11.05 -12.14
CA LEU A 134 -7.65 -12.29 -12.59
C LEU A 134 -8.60 -12.02 -13.76
N LEU A 135 -9.52 -11.07 -13.60
CA LEU A 135 -10.48 -10.71 -14.65
C LEU A 135 -9.78 -10.22 -15.91
N ARG A 136 -8.75 -9.37 -15.78
CA ARG A 136 -7.98 -8.91 -16.93
C ARG A 136 -7.23 -10.05 -17.64
N SER A 137 -6.92 -11.11 -16.90
CA SER A 137 -6.30 -12.33 -17.42
C SER A 137 -7.31 -13.37 -17.94
N GLY A 138 -8.61 -13.01 -18.02
CA GLY A 138 -9.67 -13.90 -18.48
C GLY A 138 -10.05 -15.00 -17.48
N LYS A 139 -9.74 -14.81 -16.19
CA LYS A 139 -10.07 -15.74 -15.10
C LYS A 139 -11.17 -15.15 -14.22
N PRO A 140 -12.04 -15.98 -13.64
CA PRO A 140 -12.98 -15.50 -12.62
C PRO A 140 -12.23 -14.92 -11.43
N GLN A 141 -12.81 -13.90 -10.79
CA GLN A 141 -12.27 -13.26 -9.59
C GLN A 141 -12.46 -14.15 -8.35
N TRP A 142 -11.75 -13.87 -7.26
CA TRP A 142 -11.84 -14.69 -6.04
C TRP A 142 -12.68 -14.01 -4.97
N TYR A 143 -12.39 -12.74 -4.68
CA TYR A 143 -12.95 -12.05 -3.52
C TYR A 143 -14.30 -11.39 -3.81
N GLY A 144 -14.64 -11.17 -5.08
CA GLY A 144 -15.93 -10.60 -5.47
C GLY A 144 -15.98 -9.09 -5.32
N THR A 145 -14.88 -8.39 -5.65
CA THR A 145 -14.82 -6.92 -5.54
C THR A 145 -15.16 -6.17 -6.83
N GLN A 146 -15.15 -6.86 -7.96
CA GLN A 146 -15.28 -6.26 -9.28
C GLN A 146 -16.65 -6.50 -9.90
N PHE A 147 -17.18 -5.41 -10.45
CA PHE A 147 -18.47 -5.36 -11.10
C PHE A 147 -18.28 -4.88 -12.55
N GLU A 148 -19.15 -5.33 -13.44
CA GLU A 148 -19.19 -4.92 -14.83
C GLU A 148 -20.59 -4.45 -15.19
N ARG A 149 -20.67 -3.50 -16.14
CA ARG A 149 -21.96 -3.08 -16.69
C ARG A 149 -22.46 -4.15 -17.65
N SER A 150 -23.58 -4.78 -17.32
CA SER A 150 -24.23 -5.78 -18.15
C SER A 150 -24.69 -5.18 -19.46
N ALA A 151 -24.25 -5.77 -20.58
CA ALA A 151 -24.71 -5.37 -21.91
C ALA A 151 -26.21 -5.65 -22.13
N LYS A 152 -26.80 -6.57 -21.35
CA LYS A 152 -28.21 -6.96 -21.47
C LYS A 152 -29.13 -6.04 -20.68
N THR A 153 -28.77 -5.75 -19.43
CA THR A 153 -29.63 -5.01 -18.50
C THR A 153 -29.23 -3.55 -18.36
N GLY A 154 -28.00 -3.20 -18.74
CA GLY A 154 -27.40 -1.90 -18.48
C GLY A 154 -27.05 -1.68 -17.01
N ASN A 155 -27.33 -2.62 -16.11
CA ASN A 155 -27.03 -2.49 -14.69
C ASN A 155 -25.61 -2.94 -14.38
N MET A 156 -25.07 -2.47 -13.26
CA MET A 156 -23.84 -3.05 -12.70
C MET A 156 -24.17 -4.43 -12.12
N GLU A 157 -23.42 -5.44 -12.53
CA GLU A 157 -23.53 -6.83 -12.09
C GLU A 157 -22.17 -7.31 -11.59
N LEU A 158 -22.15 -8.18 -10.58
CA LEU A 158 -20.91 -8.76 -10.07
C LEU A 158 -20.28 -9.64 -11.15
N SER A 159 -19.02 -9.38 -11.51
CA SER A 159 -18.31 -10.19 -12.50
C SER A 159 -18.10 -11.62 -12.00
N ALA A 160 -17.88 -12.58 -12.92
CA ALA A 160 -17.75 -14.00 -12.59
C ALA A 160 -16.76 -14.28 -11.44
N VAL A 161 -17.18 -15.09 -10.47
CA VAL A 161 -16.43 -15.44 -9.25
C VAL A 161 -16.13 -16.95 -9.22
N ASP A 162 -14.91 -17.33 -8.84
CA ASP A 162 -14.57 -18.70 -8.47
C ASP A 162 -14.92 -18.90 -7.00
N GLU A 163 -16.11 -19.46 -6.75
CA GLU A 163 -16.63 -19.64 -5.39
C GLU A 163 -15.85 -20.66 -4.58
N SER A 164 -14.96 -21.44 -5.20
CA SER A 164 -14.11 -22.44 -4.52
C SER A 164 -12.75 -21.89 -4.08
N ALA A 165 -12.35 -20.72 -4.59
CA ALA A 165 -11.01 -20.19 -4.38
C ALA A 165 -10.77 -19.65 -2.96
N VAL A 166 -11.78 -19.00 -2.37
CA VAL A 166 -11.72 -18.38 -1.04
C VAL A 166 -13.06 -18.44 -0.30
N THR A 167 -12.99 -18.54 1.02
CA THR A 167 -14.15 -18.54 1.92
C THR A 167 -14.65 -17.13 2.24
N ASP A 168 -15.82 -17.02 2.89
CA ASP A 168 -16.27 -15.73 3.40
C ASP A 168 -15.43 -15.25 4.58
N GLU A 169 -14.84 -16.15 5.36
CA GLU A 169 -13.84 -15.82 6.37
C GLU A 169 -12.61 -15.15 5.74
N ASP A 170 -12.13 -15.63 4.59
CA ASP A 170 -11.02 -15.01 3.85
C ASP A 170 -11.40 -13.61 3.34
N ARG A 171 -12.62 -13.42 2.83
CA ARG A 171 -13.14 -12.10 2.43
C ARG A 171 -13.18 -11.14 3.61
N LYS A 172 -13.72 -11.58 4.75
CA LYS A 172 -13.78 -10.77 5.98
C LYS A 172 -12.37 -10.48 6.51
N ALA A 173 -11.43 -11.41 6.37
CA ALA A 173 -10.03 -11.18 6.71
C ALA A 173 -9.39 -10.09 5.83
N CYS A 174 -9.82 -9.91 4.58
CA CYS A 174 -9.46 -8.76 3.74
C CYS A 174 -10.21 -7.46 4.10
N GLY A 175 -11.19 -7.49 5.01
CA GLY A 175 -12.08 -6.35 5.28
C GLY A 175 -13.17 -6.16 4.23
N LEU A 176 -13.51 -7.22 3.48
CA LEU A 176 -14.51 -7.21 2.41
C LEU A 176 -15.85 -7.80 2.89
N PRO A 177 -16.97 -7.48 2.21
CA PRO A 177 -18.24 -8.18 2.40
C PRO A 177 -18.16 -9.68 2.07
N THR A 178 -19.15 -10.46 2.50
CA THR A 178 -19.33 -11.84 2.02
C THR A 178 -19.69 -11.85 0.54
N LEU A 179 -19.57 -13.01 -0.11
CA LEU A 179 -19.96 -13.11 -1.51
C LEU A 179 -21.44 -12.76 -1.74
N GLN A 180 -22.33 -13.18 -0.84
CA GLN A 180 -23.75 -12.86 -0.95
C GLN A 180 -24.00 -11.36 -0.76
N GLU A 181 -23.36 -10.72 0.22
CA GLU A 181 -23.44 -9.27 0.43
C GLU A 181 -22.96 -8.48 -0.82
N SER A 182 -21.89 -8.92 -1.48
CA SER A 182 -21.43 -8.33 -2.75
C SER A 182 -22.47 -8.45 -3.87
N ARG A 183 -23.13 -9.61 -3.99
CA ARG A 183 -24.20 -9.84 -4.99
C ARG A 183 -25.39 -8.91 -4.74
N ASP A 184 -25.80 -8.77 -3.49
CA ASP A 184 -26.92 -7.92 -3.10
C ASP A 184 -26.58 -6.43 -3.30
N GLY A 185 -25.32 -6.05 -3.06
CA GLY A 185 -24.79 -4.71 -3.27
C GLY A 185 -24.74 -4.24 -4.73
N ALA A 186 -24.70 -5.16 -5.71
CA ALA A 186 -24.74 -4.83 -7.14
C ALA A 186 -25.94 -3.93 -7.51
N GLY A 187 -27.07 -4.12 -6.82
CA GLY A 187 -28.30 -3.35 -7.02
C GLY A 187 -28.23 -1.89 -6.53
N GLN A 188 -27.18 -1.49 -5.82
CA GLN A 188 -27.01 -0.14 -5.28
C GLN A 188 -26.30 0.82 -6.25
N PHE A 189 -25.63 0.32 -7.29
CA PHE A 189 -24.92 1.13 -8.28
C PHE A 189 -25.83 1.66 -9.42
N LYS A 190 -27.08 1.98 -9.11
CA LYS A 190 -28.07 2.51 -10.08
C LYS A 190 -27.86 3.99 -10.38
#